data_AF-A0A4S3JI38-F1
#
_entry.id   AF-A0A4S3JI38-F1
#
_cell.length_a   1.000
_cell.length_b   1.000
_cell.length_c   1.000
_cell.angle_alpha   90.00
_cell.angle_beta   90.00
_cell.angle_gamma   90.00
#
_symmetry.space_group_name_H-M   'P 1'
#
loop_
_entity.id
_entity.type
_entity.pdbx_description
1 polymer ?
#
loop_
_entity_poly.entity_id
_entity_poly.type
_entity_poly.pdbx_seq_one_letter_code
_entity_poly.pdbx_strand_id
1 'polypeptide(L)'
;MAIPACNVVGHMALRKPAFTSVRTMNERRAVLGCYLLSSSIAQFVGVMEPLQWTSHMAECLEVLATSKETPNDAILVQLVSMRLIADKIEQGTGINSEPTPITRAPYAWHVTALESQLADLTNRIPSDLLSNQSIMLCLLDVKVSLYETALANPPDRLANDVDVRRLDHLYTCLSAVKEFTDILLSCSPASLFNLSMSMIMQISHCFIVLFRLSVFEYPGWDRAAVRRDVDLISLTTQLSEKMGQIASTVGITNDGPLVDSGTRFSRILQRLVTSNGRARTGDRDVVSRSVHGHFVVIGGIYVGGVL
;
A
#
# COMPACT_ATOMS: atom_id res chain seq x y z
N MET A 1 -22.47 47.56 43.77
CA MET A 1 -21.90 46.32 43.20
C MET A 1 -21.55 46.62 41.75
N ALA A 2 -20.27 46.91 41.49
CA ALA A 2 -19.77 47.29 40.17
C ALA A 2 -19.38 46.04 39.39
N ILE A 3 -19.88 45.91 38.16
CA ILE A 3 -19.43 44.89 37.21
C ILE A 3 -18.42 45.57 36.29
N PRO A 4 -17.15 45.12 36.21
CA PRO A 4 -16.17 45.73 35.33
C PRO A 4 -16.41 45.28 33.88
N ALA A 5 -16.43 46.26 32.98
CA ALA A 5 -16.41 46.06 31.54
C ALA A 5 -15.06 45.49 31.11
N CYS A 6 -15.05 44.35 30.42
CA CYS A 6 -13.90 43.90 29.66
C CYS A 6 -14.14 44.18 28.17
N ASN A 7 -13.86 45.41 27.76
CA ASN A 7 -13.70 45.77 26.36
C ASN A 7 -12.31 45.28 25.91
N VAL A 8 -12.25 44.14 25.25
CA VAL A 8 -11.13 43.80 24.36
C VAL A 8 -11.70 43.42 23.00
N VAL A 9 -12.14 44.44 22.27
CA VAL A 9 -12.28 44.32 20.81
C VAL A 9 -10.86 44.35 20.26
N GLY A 10 -10.25 43.18 20.19
CA GLY A 10 -9.02 42.99 19.42
C GLY A 10 -9.35 43.27 17.96
N HIS A 11 -8.82 44.37 17.42
CA HIS A 11 -8.71 44.58 15.98
C HIS A 11 -7.74 43.52 15.41
N MET A 12 -8.21 42.28 15.25
CA MET A 12 -7.63 41.37 14.27
C MET A 12 -8.03 41.91 12.91
N ALA A 13 -7.18 42.76 12.34
CA ALA A 13 -7.21 43.01 10.91
C ALA A 13 -7.17 41.65 10.22
N LEU A 14 -8.29 41.26 9.60
CA LEU A 14 -8.39 40.13 8.70
C LEU A 14 -7.36 40.35 7.59
N ARG A 15 -6.14 39.84 7.80
CA ARG A 15 -5.11 39.76 6.77
C ARG A 15 -5.65 38.76 5.76
N LYS A 16 -6.35 39.27 4.73
CA LYS A 16 -6.69 38.44 3.57
C LYS A 16 -5.39 37.78 3.12
N PRO A 17 -5.31 36.43 3.09
CA PRO A 17 -4.15 35.80 2.52
C PRO A 17 -3.99 36.36 1.11
N ALA A 18 -2.80 36.85 0.78
CA ALA A 18 -2.49 37.19 -0.59
C ALA A 18 -2.44 35.87 -1.36
N PHE A 19 -3.60 35.42 -1.87
CA PHE A 19 -3.66 34.29 -2.77
C PHE A 19 -2.97 34.73 -4.07
N THR A 20 -1.67 34.49 -4.19
CA THR A 20 -0.96 34.60 -5.47
C THR A 20 -1.58 33.56 -6.40
N SER A 21 -2.13 33.94 -7.56
CA SER A 21 -2.80 32.98 -8.45
C SER A 21 -1.86 31.87 -8.95
N VAL A 22 -0.56 32.16 -9.02
CA VAL A 22 0.50 31.22 -9.38
C VAL A 22 0.82 30.34 -8.16
N ARG A 23 0.67 29.03 -8.34
CA ARG A 23 1.05 28.02 -7.33
C ARG A 23 2.56 27.85 -7.28
N THR A 24 3.09 27.81 -6.07
CA THR A 24 4.50 27.47 -5.84
C THR A 24 4.74 25.99 -6.08
N MET A 25 5.98 25.62 -6.38
CA MET A 25 6.36 24.22 -6.59
C MET A 25 6.09 23.35 -5.35
N ASN A 26 6.26 23.92 -4.15
CA ASN A 26 5.93 23.22 -2.91
C ASN A 26 4.43 22.97 -2.74
N GLU A 27 3.57 23.89 -3.17
CA GLU A 27 2.12 23.66 -3.17
C GLU A 27 1.72 22.55 -4.15
N ARG A 28 2.37 22.47 -5.32
CA ARG A 28 2.14 21.41 -6.31
C ARG A 28 2.59 20.03 -5.79
N ARG A 29 3.77 19.97 -5.15
CA ARG A 29 4.26 18.76 -4.46
C ARG A 29 3.31 18.34 -3.34
N ALA A 30 2.84 19.30 -2.54
CA ALA A 30 1.97 19.04 -1.40
C ALA A 30 0.63 18.44 -1.85
N VAL A 31 -0.05 19.03 -2.85
CA VAL A 31 -1.35 18.51 -3.30
C VAL A 31 -1.25 17.10 -3.89
N LEU A 32 -0.17 16.81 -4.62
CA LEU A 32 0.09 15.48 -5.20
C LEU A 32 0.49 14.46 -4.13
N GLY A 33 1.31 14.85 -3.15
CA GLY A 33 1.63 14.02 -2.00
C GLY A 33 0.38 13.70 -1.15
N CYS A 34 -0.51 14.68 -0.95
CA CYS A 34 -1.79 14.48 -0.27
C CYS A 34 -2.70 13.50 -1.03
N TYR A 35 -2.80 13.64 -2.35
CA TYR A 35 -3.54 12.68 -3.17
C TYR A 35 -2.95 11.27 -3.03
N LEU A 36 -1.62 11.11 -3.20
CA LEU A 36 -0.93 9.83 -3.08
C LEU A 36 -1.21 9.16 -1.73
N LEU A 37 -1.04 9.90 -0.63
CA LEU A 37 -1.27 9.39 0.73
C LEU A 37 -2.74 9.01 0.96
N SER A 38 -3.67 9.90 0.61
CA SER A 38 -5.09 9.63 0.82
C SER A 38 -5.57 8.43 0.03
N SER A 39 -5.12 8.32 -1.21
CA SER A 39 -5.41 7.22 -2.10
C SER A 39 -4.81 5.91 -1.55
N SER A 40 -3.53 5.89 -1.15
CA SER A 40 -2.93 4.71 -0.48
C SER A 40 -3.66 4.26 0.79
N ILE A 41 -4.11 5.22 1.62
CA ILE A 41 -4.88 4.90 2.82
C ILE A 41 -6.23 4.28 2.45
N ALA A 42 -6.91 4.81 1.43
CA ALA A 42 -8.20 4.28 0.98
C ALA A 42 -8.09 2.85 0.46
N GLN A 43 -7.06 2.55 -0.34
CA GLN A 43 -6.75 1.17 -0.76
C GLN A 43 -6.59 0.24 0.44
N PHE A 44 -5.80 0.66 1.43
CA PHE A 44 -5.46 -0.20 2.55
C PHE A 44 -6.63 -0.42 3.52
N VAL A 45 -7.43 0.62 3.76
CA VAL A 45 -8.57 0.58 4.70
C VAL A 45 -9.83 0.05 4.03
N GLY A 46 -9.98 0.21 2.72
CA GLY A 46 -11.09 -0.30 1.91
C GLY A 46 -12.40 0.49 2.02
N VAL A 47 -12.68 1.16 3.14
CA VAL A 47 -13.97 1.84 3.42
C VAL A 47 -13.90 3.37 3.39
N MET A 48 -12.80 3.95 2.90
CA MET A 48 -12.59 5.40 2.89
C MET A 48 -12.65 5.94 1.47
N GLU A 49 -13.39 7.03 1.27
CA GLU A 49 -13.34 7.78 0.01
C GLU A 49 -12.04 8.59 -0.06
N PRO A 50 -11.15 8.32 -1.05
CA PRO A 50 -9.91 9.08 -1.19
C PRO A 50 -10.15 10.49 -1.73
N LEU A 51 -9.12 11.35 -1.66
CA LEU A 51 -9.11 12.58 -2.44
C LEU A 51 -9.30 12.25 -3.93
N GLN A 52 -10.36 12.81 -4.50
CA GLN A 52 -10.68 12.68 -5.92
C GLN A 52 -9.61 13.36 -6.77
N TRP A 53 -9.19 12.68 -7.85
CA TRP A 53 -8.26 13.25 -8.81
C TRP A 53 -8.90 14.42 -9.55
N THR A 54 -8.15 15.52 -9.71
CA THR A 54 -8.67 16.75 -10.33
C THR A 54 -7.83 17.21 -11.52
N SER A 55 -8.41 18.02 -12.40
CA SER A 55 -7.67 18.68 -13.49
C SER A 55 -6.51 19.54 -12.97
N HIS A 56 -6.68 20.17 -11.80
CA HIS A 56 -5.62 20.93 -11.15
C HIS A 56 -4.43 20.04 -10.75
N MET A 57 -4.69 18.84 -10.21
CA MET A 57 -3.63 17.89 -9.89
C MET A 57 -2.92 17.40 -11.16
N ALA A 58 -3.64 17.19 -12.25
CA ALA A 58 -3.03 16.82 -13.54
C ALA A 58 -2.07 17.91 -14.06
N GLU A 59 -2.48 19.19 -14.00
CA GLU A 59 -1.59 20.31 -14.33
C GLU A 59 -0.36 20.36 -13.41
N CYS A 60 -0.55 20.16 -12.10
CA CYS A 60 0.55 20.09 -11.15
C CYS A 60 1.54 18.96 -11.48
N LEU A 61 1.04 17.79 -11.89
CA LEU A 61 1.86 16.64 -12.25
C LEU A 61 2.69 16.91 -13.50
N GLU A 62 2.09 17.54 -14.52
CA GLU A 62 2.79 17.94 -15.76
C GLU A 62 3.89 18.98 -15.51
N VAL A 63 3.60 19.98 -14.67
CA VAL A 63 4.60 20.98 -14.27
C VAL A 63 5.76 20.33 -13.50
N LEU A 64 5.49 19.38 -12.61
CA LEU A 64 6.57 18.65 -11.92
C LEU A 64 7.37 17.76 -12.87
N ALA A 65 6.72 17.12 -13.85
CA ALA A 65 7.39 16.26 -14.82
C ALA A 65 8.37 17.00 -15.73
N THR A 66 8.13 18.30 -15.96
CA THR A 66 8.98 19.15 -16.80
C THR A 66 9.98 19.99 -16.00
N SER A 67 9.76 20.14 -14.70
CA SER A 67 10.65 20.86 -13.78
C SER A 67 11.98 20.13 -13.56
N LYS A 68 13.04 20.91 -13.28
CA LYS A 68 14.37 20.41 -12.90
C LYS A 68 14.83 20.93 -11.54
N GLU A 69 13.89 21.37 -10.69
CA GLU A 69 14.22 21.93 -9.37
C GLU A 69 14.80 20.88 -8.42
N THR A 70 14.22 19.66 -8.39
CA THR A 70 14.72 18.56 -7.56
C THR A 70 14.51 17.20 -8.22
N PRO A 71 15.45 16.25 -8.10
CA PRO A 71 15.29 14.90 -8.62
C PRO A 71 14.12 14.13 -7.99
N ASN A 72 13.69 14.52 -6.79
CA ASN A 72 12.54 13.90 -6.12
C ASN A 72 11.20 14.18 -6.83
N ASP A 73 11.12 15.24 -7.65
CA ASP A 73 9.92 15.54 -8.43
C ASP A 73 9.67 14.42 -9.45
N ALA A 74 10.72 13.93 -10.10
CA ALA A 74 10.61 12.82 -11.05
C ALA A 74 10.12 11.53 -10.38
N ILE A 75 10.57 11.25 -9.15
CA ILE A 75 10.10 10.10 -8.36
C ILE A 75 8.62 10.27 -8.01
N LEU A 76 8.23 11.44 -7.47
CA LEU A 76 6.84 11.71 -7.12
C LEU A 76 5.90 11.58 -8.32
N VAL A 77 6.33 12.06 -9.50
CA VAL A 77 5.57 11.93 -10.75
C VAL A 77 5.30 10.45 -11.07
N GLN A 78 6.31 9.58 -10.95
CA GLN A 78 6.11 8.15 -11.21
C GLN A 78 5.20 7.50 -10.17
N LEU A 79 5.39 7.80 -8.88
CA LEU A 79 4.56 7.26 -7.79
C LEU A 79 3.08 7.65 -7.96
N VAL A 80 2.79 8.91 -8.28
CA VAL A 80 1.41 9.36 -8.53
C VAL A 80 0.84 8.71 -9.78
N SER A 81 1.63 8.61 -10.86
CA SER A 81 1.18 7.99 -12.12
C SER A 81 0.81 6.51 -11.93
N MET A 82 1.61 5.78 -11.14
CA MET A 82 1.31 4.40 -10.76
C MET A 82 0.07 4.31 -9.86
N ARG A 83 -0.09 5.21 -8.89
CA ARG A 83 -1.27 5.23 -8.01
C ARG A 83 -2.57 5.50 -8.78
N LEU A 84 -2.54 6.34 -9.81
CA LEU A 84 -3.69 6.56 -10.69
C LEU A 84 -4.13 5.28 -11.42
N ILE A 85 -3.21 4.37 -11.75
CA ILE A 85 -3.56 3.06 -12.31
C ILE A 85 -4.16 2.16 -11.22
N ALA A 86 -3.59 2.16 -10.02
CA ALA A 86 -4.12 1.42 -8.88
C ALA A 86 -5.57 1.82 -8.54
N ASP A 87 -5.88 3.12 -8.53
CA ASP A 87 -7.25 3.61 -8.32
C ASP A 87 -8.23 3.07 -9.38
N LYS A 88 -7.79 2.96 -10.64
CA LYS A 88 -8.63 2.36 -11.70
C LYS A 88 -8.84 0.86 -11.51
N ILE A 89 -7.87 0.15 -10.94
CA ILE A 89 -8.02 -1.28 -10.59
C ILE A 89 -9.14 -1.42 -9.55
N GLU A 90 -9.08 -0.62 -8.48
CA GLU A 90 -10.07 -0.64 -7.39
C GLU A 90 -11.49 -0.29 -7.90
N GLN A 91 -11.60 0.75 -8.74
CA GLN A 91 -12.87 1.17 -9.35
C GLN A 91 -13.40 0.15 -10.39
N GLY A 92 -12.52 -0.41 -11.22
CA GLY A 92 -12.87 -1.30 -12.33
C GLY A 92 -13.29 -2.70 -11.88
N THR A 93 -12.75 -3.19 -10.76
CA THR A 93 -13.04 -4.52 -10.22
C THR A 93 -14.26 -4.56 -9.29
N GLY A 94 -14.82 -3.41 -8.93
CA GLY A 94 -16.07 -3.31 -8.17
C GLY A 94 -15.98 -3.76 -6.72
N ILE A 95 -14.78 -3.77 -6.15
CA ILE A 95 -14.57 -4.06 -4.72
C ILE A 95 -15.32 -3.02 -3.86
N ASN A 96 -15.51 -1.79 -4.37
CA ASN A 96 -16.10 -0.66 -3.63
C ASN A 96 -17.27 0.06 -4.36
N SER A 97 -17.82 -0.50 -5.45
CA SER A 97 -18.83 0.22 -6.26
C SER A 97 -20.22 -0.39 -6.10
N GLU A 98 -21.22 0.44 -5.79
CA GLU A 98 -22.64 0.07 -5.91
C GLU A 98 -22.94 -0.45 -7.34
N PRO A 99 -23.88 -1.39 -7.48
CA PRO A 99 -24.23 -1.96 -8.77
C PRO A 99 -24.91 -0.89 -9.64
N THR A 100 -24.15 -0.20 -10.48
CA THR A 100 -24.69 0.56 -11.60
C THR A 100 -24.97 -0.41 -12.75
N PRO A 101 -26.24 -0.73 -13.08
CA PRO A 101 -26.54 -2.00 -13.76
C PRO A 101 -26.32 -2.04 -15.27
N ILE A 102 -25.75 -1.02 -15.91
CA ILE A 102 -25.87 -0.93 -17.37
C ILE A 102 -24.52 -0.51 -17.98
N THR A 103 -23.81 -1.50 -18.55
CA THR A 103 -22.55 -1.43 -19.34
C THR A 103 -21.20 -1.38 -18.60
N ARG A 104 -20.95 -2.26 -17.62
CA ARG A 104 -19.57 -2.59 -17.24
C ARG A 104 -18.96 -3.57 -18.26
N ALA A 105 -17.74 -3.30 -18.73
CA ALA A 105 -17.04 -4.21 -19.63
C ALA A 105 -16.70 -5.54 -18.91
N PRO A 106 -16.49 -6.65 -19.65
CA PRO A 106 -16.03 -7.90 -19.05
C PRO A 106 -14.74 -7.71 -18.24
N TYR A 107 -14.63 -8.39 -17.10
CA TYR A 107 -13.46 -8.34 -16.23
C TYR A 107 -12.14 -8.56 -16.98
N ALA A 108 -12.11 -9.54 -17.90
CA ALA A 108 -10.93 -9.83 -18.70
C ALA A 108 -10.48 -8.63 -19.56
N TRP A 109 -11.41 -7.81 -20.06
CA TRP A 109 -11.08 -6.62 -20.84
C TRP A 109 -10.56 -5.49 -19.95
N HIS A 110 -11.12 -5.35 -18.73
CA HIS A 110 -10.59 -4.42 -17.73
C HIS A 110 -9.14 -4.76 -17.36
N VAL A 111 -8.85 -6.03 -17.06
CA VAL A 111 -7.49 -6.48 -16.75
C VAL A 111 -6.55 -6.21 -17.91
N THR A 112 -6.89 -6.64 -19.13
CA THR A 112 -6.05 -6.43 -20.33
C THR A 112 -5.75 -4.94 -20.58
N ALA A 113 -6.74 -4.06 -20.42
CA ALA A 113 -6.55 -2.63 -20.62
C ALA A 113 -5.65 -1.99 -19.54
N LEU A 114 -5.71 -2.49 -18.30
CA LEU A 114 -4.87 -2.03 -17.19
C LEU A 114 -3.45 -2.59 -17.28
N GLU A 115 -3.28 -3.83 -17.76
CA GLU A 115 -1.97 -4.40 -18.11
C GLU A 115 -1.25 -3.56 -19.15
N SER A 116 -1.95 -3.18 -20.24
CA SER A 116 -1.39 -2.32 -21.28
C SER A 116 -0.97 -0.96 -20.72
N GLN A 117 -1.82 -0.32 -19.91
CA GLN A 117 -1.49 0.97 -19.28
C GLN A 117 -0.27 0.88 -18.36
N LEU A 118 -0.15 -0.21 -17.59
CA LEU A 118 0.98 -0.43 -16.70
C LEU A 118 2.26 -0.64 -17.51
N ALA A 119 2.22 -1.46 -18.57
CA ALA A 119 3.36 -1.69 -19.46
C ALA A 119 3.82 -0.39 -20.16
N ASP A 120 2.87 0.40 -20.67
CA ASP A 120 3.17 1.70 -21.30
C ASP A 120 3.76 2.70 -20.31
N LEU A 121 3.32 2.67 -19.05
CA LEU A 121 3.92 3.47 -17.99
C LEU A 121 5.34 3.01 -17.72
N THR A 122 5.57 1.71 -17.47
CA THR A 122 6.89 1.14 -17.19
C THR A 122 7.90 1.45 -18.29
N ASN A 123 7.50 1.30 -19.55
CA ASN A 123 8.37 1.58 -20.71
C ASN A 123 8.76 3.07 -20.84
N ARG A 124 7.98 3.98 -20.24
CA ARG A 124 8.27 5.42 -20.22
C ARG A 124 9.12 5.85 -19.03
N ILE A 125 9.32 4.99 -18.02
CA ILE A 125 10.16 5.31 -16.87
C ILE A 125 11.62 5.32 -17.34
N PRO A 126 12.36 6.43 -17.14
CA PRO A 126 13.79 6.48 -17.38
C PRO A 126 14.56 5.39 -16.62
N SER A 127 15.55 4.76 -17.26
CA SER A 127 16.30 3.63 -16.67
C SER A 127 17.01 3.98 -15.36
N ASP A 128 17.45 5.23 -15.21
CA ASP A 128 18.02 5.76 -13.97
C ASP A 128 16.99 5.73 -12.82
N LEU A 129 15.74 6.05 -13.09
CA LEU A 129 14.66 5.98 -12.10
C LEU A 129 14.27 4.53 -11.76
N LEU A 130 14.38 3.59 -12.70
CA LEU A 130 14.13 2.16 -12.40
C LEU A 130 15.15 1.55 -11.43
N SER A 131 16.30 2.21 -11.23
CA SER A 131 17.23 1.80 -10.15
C SER A 131 16.74 2.19 -8.75
N ASN A 132 15.72 3.05 -8.65
CA ASN A 132 15.14 3.47 -7.38
C ASN A 132 14.21 2.39 -6.80
N GLN A 133 14.56 1.88 -5.62
CA GLN A 133 13.81 0.82 -4.94
C GLN A 133 12.36 1.18 -4.66
N SER A 134 12.05 2.45 -4.35
CA SER A 134 10.67 2.90 -4.11
C SER A 134 9.81 2.84 -5.36
N ILE A 135 10.39 3.15 -6.52
CA ILE A 135 9.69 3.04 -7.81
C ILE A 135 9.42 1.57 -8.13
N MET A 136 10.43 0.70 -7.97
CA MET A 136 10.27 -0.73 -8.22
C MET A 136 9.23 -1.38 -7.30
N LEU A 137 9.28 -1.07 -6.00
CA LEU A 137 8.31 -1.60 -5.04
C LEU A 137 6.89 -1.08 -5.33
N CYS A 138 6.74 0.19 -5.69
CA CYS A 138 5.44 0.72 -6.10
C CYS A 138 4.91 0.07 -7.39
N LEU A 139 5.78 -0.17 -8.38
CA LEU A 139 5.39 -0.83 -9.62
C LEU A 139 4.89 -2.26 -9.37
N LEU A 140 5.63 -3.00 -8.53
CA LEU A 140 5.26 -4.34 -8.13
C LEU A 140 3.98 -4.37 -7.30
N ASP A 141 3.77 -3.40 -6.42
CA ASP A 141 2.52 -3.27 -5.66
C ASP A 141 1.31 -3.08 -6.59
N VAL A 142 1.39 -2.20 -7.61
CA VAL A 142 0.31 -2.04 -8.60
C VAL A 142 0.08 -3.34 -9.39
N LYS A 143 1.15 -4.06 -9.74
CA LYS A 143 1.06 -5.37 -10.40
C LYS A 143 0.37 -6.40 -9.49
N VAL A 144 0.72 -6.43 -8.20
CA VAL A 144 0.06 -7.27 -7.20
C VAL A 144 -1.43 -6.93 -7.12
N SER A 145 -1.79 -5.64 -6.97
CA SER A 145 -3.18 -5.16 -6.96
C SER A 145 -3.97 -5.58 -8.20
N LEU A 146 -3.35 -5.53 -9.38
CA LEU A 146 -3.99 -5.91 -10.63
C LEU A 146 -4.36 -7.40 -10.63
N TYR A 147 -3.39 -8.28 -10.32
CA TYR A 147 -3.58 -9.71 -10.43
C TYR A 147 -4.24 -10.35 -9.21
N GLU A 148 -4.18 -9.72 -8.02
CA GLU A 148 -4.87 -10.23 -6.83
C GLU A 148 -6.40 -10.23 -6.99
N THR A 149 -6.93 -9.46 -7.94
CA THR A 149 -8.36 -9.45 -8.26
C THR A 149 -8.84 -10.82 -8.73
N ALA A 150 -7.95 -11.69 -9.22
CA ALA A 150 -8.21 -13.10 -9.49
C ALA A 150 -8.58 -13.91 -8.22
N LEU A 151 -8.25 -13.44 -7.01
CA LEU A 151 -8.68 -14.05 -5.74
C LEU A 151 -10.16 -13.80 -5.46
N ALA A 152 -10.71 -12.66 -5.90
CA ALA A 152 -12.08 -12.24 -5.60
C ALA A 152 -13.08 -12.66 -6.68
N ASN A 153 -12.68 -12.65 -7.96
CA ASN A 153 -13.61 -12.83 -9.06
C ASN A 153 -13.99 -14.30 -9.28
N PRO A 154 -15.27 -14.70 -9.11
CA PRO A 154 -15.71 -16.04 -9.47
C PRO A 154 -15.65 -16.22 -10.99
N PRO A 155 -15.43 -17.45 -11.50
CA PRO A 155 -15.50 -17.70 -12.93
C PRO A 155 -16.91 -17.34 -13.43
N ASP A 156 -16.99 -16.82 -14.65
CA ASP A 156 -18.26 -16.62 -15.32
C ASP A 156 -18.99 -17.97 -15.37
N ARG A 157 -20.20 -18.01 -14.83
CA ARG A 157 -20.85 -19.16 -14.16
C ARG A 157 -21.22 -20.37 -15.04
N LEU A 158 -20.55 -20.61 -16.17
CA LEU A 158 -20.99 -21.59 -17.17
C LEU A 158 -19.98 -22.71 -17.49
N ALA A 159 -18.74 -22.65 -17.00
CA ALA A 159 -17.76 -23.71 -17.28
C ALA A 159 -17.47 -24.55 -16.04
N ASN A 160 -17.80 -25.84 -16.09
CA ASN A 160 -17.30 -26.88 -15.17
C ASN A 160 -15.80 -27.17 -15.37
N ASP A 161 -15.06 -26.23 -15.98
CA ASP A 161 -13.68 -26.39 -16.41
C ASP A 161 -12.76 -25.43 -15.65
N VAL A 162 -11.50 -25.81 -15.50
CA VAL A 162 -10.48 -24.99 -14.83
C VAL A 162 -10.18 -23.77 -15.71
N ASP A 163 -10.35 -22.56 -15.16
CA ASP A 163 -9.99 -21.33 -15.86
C ASP A 163 -8.46 -21.16 -15.79
N VAL A 164 -7.78 -21.63 -16.83
CA VAL A 164 -6.32 -21.54 -16.98
C VAL A 164 -5.85 -20.09 -16.90
N ARG A 165 -6.62 -19.12 -17.42
CA ARG A 165 -6.24 -17.70 -17.35
C ARG A 165 -6.26 -17.18 -15.92
N ARG A 166 -7.21 -17.64 -15.11
CA ARG A 166 -7.24 -17.33 -13.68
C ARG A 166 -6.01 -17.90 -12.96
N LEU A 167 -5.60 -19.12 -13.30
CA LEU A 167 -4.36 -19.70 -12.77
C LEU A 167 -3.13 -18.88 -13.16
N ASP A 168 -3.04 -18.44 -14.43
CA ASP A 168 -1.95 -17.59 -14.90
C ASP A 168 -1.91 -16.25 -14.14
N HIS A 169 -3.06 -15.64 -13.88
CA HIS A 169 -3.14 -14.43 -13.06
C HIS A 169 -2.70 -14.68 -11.61
N LEU A 170 -3.14 -15.76 -10.97
CA LEU A 170 -2.72 -16.12 -9.60
C LEU A 170 -1.21 -16.35 -9.52
N TYR A 171 -0.64 -17.03 -10.52
CA TYR A 171 0.81 -17.26 -10.60
C TYR A 171 1.57 -15.95 -10.86
N THR A 172 1.05 -15.08 -11.73
CA THR A 172 1.65 -13.76 -11.98
C THR A 172 1.62 -12.87 -10.73
N CYS A 173 0.53 -12.92 -9.96
CA CYS A 173 0.42 -12.28 -8.66
C CYS A 173 1.49 -12.80 -7.69
N LEU A 174 1.62 -14.12 -7.56
CA LEU A 174 2.65 -14.74 -6.71
C LEU A 174 4.07 -14.35 -7.13
N SER A 175 4.35 -14.32 -8.44
CA SER A 175 5.65 -13.90 -8.96
C SER A 175 5.96 -12.44 -8.62
N ALA A 176 4.97 -11.55 -8.71
CA ALA A 176 5.14 -10.15 -8.34
C ALA A 176 5.37 -9.98 -6.83
N VAL A 177 4.68 -10.76 -6.00
CA VAL A 177 4.91 -10.81 -4.54
C VAL A 177 6.33 -11.26 -4.23
N LYS A 178 6.84 -12.32 -4.89
CA LYS A 178 8.22 -12.80 -4.74
C LYS A 178 9.23 -11.70 -5.01
N GLU A 179 9.13 -11.08 -6.20
CA GLU A 179 10.01 -10.00 -6.61
C GLU A 179 9.94 -8.79 -5.66
N PHE A 180 8.74 -8.45 -5.18
CA PHE A 180 8.55 -7.39 -4.19
C PHE A 180 9.29 -7.70 -2.90
N THR A 181 9.15 -8.93 -2.39
CA THR A 181 9.79 -9.35 -1.14
C THR A 181 11.31 -9.41 -1.27
N ASP A 182 11.83 -9.83 -2.43
CA ASP A 182 13.27 -9.86 -2.69
C ASP A 182 13.86 -8.45 -2.68
N ILE A 183 13.22 -7.48 -3.36
CA ILE A 183 13.66 -6.08 -3.35
C ILE A 183 13.56 -5.47 -1.95
N LEU A 184 12.46 -5.72 -1.23
CA LEU A 184 12.30 -5.24 0.15
C LEU A 184 13.42 -5.76 1.07
N LEU A 185 13.74 -7.05 0.94
CA LEU A 185 14.81 -7.69 1.69
C LEU A 185 16.21 -7.35 1.19
N SER A 186 16.37 -6.76 0.01
CA SER A 186 17.65 -6.22 -0.47
C SER A 186 17.92 -4.76 -0.06
N CYS A 187 16.91 -4.01 0.41
CA CYS A 187 17.08 -2.61 0.88
C CYS A 187 18.13 -2.47 2.00
N SER A 188 18.81 -1.34 2.13
CA SER A 188 19.64 -1.14 3.34
C SER A 188 18.75 -0.89 4.58
N PRO A 189 19.18 -1.24 5.81
CA PRO A 189 18.44 -0.84 7.02
C PRO A 189 18.23 0.69 7.10
N ALA A 190 19.19 1.49 6.63
CA ALA A 190 19.05 2.95 6.57
C ALA A 190 17.93 3.40 5.60
N SER A 191 17.74 2.72 4.48
CA SER A 191 16.64 2.98 3.54
C SER A 191 15.27 2.66 4.17
N LEU A 192 15.22 1.62 5.03
CA LEU A 192 14.02 1.23 5.77
C LEU A 192 13.71 2.15 6.96
N PHE A 193 14.64 3.01 7.37
CA PHE A 193 14.37 4.01 8.41
C PHE A 193 13.40 5.10 7.93
N ASN A 194 13.50 5.49 6.66
CA ASN A 194 12.74 6.58 6.06
C ASN A 194 11.51 6.08 5.28
N LEU A 195 10.90 4.97 5.71
CA LEU A 195 9.71 4.44 5.05
C LEU A 195 8.57 5.46 5.10
N SER A 196 8.08 5.85 3.92
CA SER A 196 6.86 6.64 3.83
C SER A 196 5.66 5.80 4.29
N MET A 197 4.58 6.47 4.71
CA MET A 197 3.35 5.78 5.09
C MET A 197 2.79 4.93 3.94
N SER A 198 2.87 5.42 2.70
CA SER A 198 2.49 4.64 1.51
C SER A 198 3.30 3.34 1.39
N MET A 199 4.62 3.39 1.60
CA MET A 199 5.46 2.18 1.53
C MET A 199 5.10 1.15 2.61
N ILE A 200 4.80 1.60 3.84
CA ILE A 200 4.34 0.70 4.90
C ILE A 200 3.03 0.02 4.48
N MET A 201 2.10 0.77 3.88
CA MET A 201 0.85 0.22 3.36
C MET A 201 1.07 -0.80 2.25
N GLN A 202 2.01 -0.54 1.32
CA GLN A 202 2.38 -1.47 0.24
C GLN A 202 2.97 -2.77 0.79
N ILE A 203 3.87 -2.68 1.77
CA ILE A 203 4.43 -3.87 2.45
C ILE A 203 3.30 -4.67 3.11
N SER A 204 2.42 -4.02 3.86
CA SER A 204 1.29 -4.67 4.51
C SER A 204 0.35 -5.34 3.50
N HIS A 205 0.00 -4.63 2.42
CA HIS A 205 -0.83 -5.12 1.33
C HIS A 205 -0.21 -6.39 0.71
N CYS A 206 1.07 -6.33 0.31
CA CYS A 206 1.78 -7.46 -0.26
C CYS A 206 1.78 -8.70 0.67
N PHE A 207 1.99 -8.50 1.97
CA PHE A 207 1.95 -9.60 2.96
C PHE A 207 0.54 -10.18 3.14
N ILE A 208 -0.50 -9.34 3.10
CA ILE A 208 -1.90 -9.78 3.11
C ILE A 208 -2.21 -10.61 1.87
N VAL A 209 -1.79 -10.18 0.68
CA VAL A 209 -1.98 -10.92 -0.57
C VAL A 209 -1.25 -12.26 -0.54
N LEU A 210 0.00 -12.28 -0.07
CA LEU A 210 0.75 -13.53 0.12
C LEU A 210 0.01 -14.49 1.04
N PHE A 211 -0.49 -14.00 2.18
CA PHE A 211 -1.30 -14.80 3.08
C PHE A 211 -2.53 -15.37 2.36
N ARG A 212 -3.29 -14.54 1.64
CA ARG A 212 -4.47 -14.96 0.86
C ARG A 212 -4.10 -16.04 -0.16
N LEU A 213 -3.06 -15.85 -0.97
CA LEU A 213 -2.56 -16.83 -1.94
C LEU A 213 -2.18 -18.17 -1.28
N SER A 214 -1.62 -18.13 -0.07
CA SER A 214 -1.19 -19.32 0.68
C SER A 214 -2.34 -20.14 1.26
N VAL A 215 -3.53 -19.55 1.41
CA VAL A 215 -4.73 -20.22 1.95
C VAL A 215 -5.82 -20.42 0.89
N PHE A 216 -5.70 -19.76 -0.26
CA PHE A 216 -6.67 -19.81 -1.34
C PHE A 216 -6.86 -21.24 -1.87
N GLU A 217 -8.12 -21.61 -2.08
CA GLU A 217 -8.51 -22.92 -2.59
C GLU A 217 -9.13 -22.77 -3.97
N TYR A 218 -8.49 -23.35 -4.97
CA TYR A 218 -8.94 -23.33 -6.37
C TYR A 218 -8.42 -24.55 -7.11
N PRO A 219 -9.21 -25.20 -7.99
CA PRO A 219 -8.74 -26.32 -8.80
C PRO A 219 -7.45 -25.98 -9.58
N GLY A 220 -6.41 -26.81 -9.43
CA GLY A 220 -5.11 -26.59 -10.07
C GLY A 220 -4.17 -25.61 -9.34
N TRP A 221 -4.62 -24.94 -8.27
CA TRP A 221 -3.76 -24.08 -7.45
C TRP A 221 -3.07 -24.88 -6.34
N ASP A 222 -1.73 -24.94 -6.37
CA ASP A 222 -0.95 -25.63 -5.34
C ASP A 222 -0.55 -24.68 -4.20
N ARG A 223 -1.42 -24.57 -3.20
CA ARG A 223 -1.15 -23.80 -1.98
C ARG A 223 0.06 -24.30 -1.17
N ALA A 224 0.42 -25.58 -1.29
CA ALA A 224 1.58 -26.13 -0.60
C ALA A 224 2.87 -25.69 -1.30
N ALA A 225 2.88 -25.61 -2.63
CA ALA A 225 3.96 -24.97 -3.37
C ALA A 225 4.11 -23.48 -2.98
N VAL A 226 3.02 -22.72 -2.88
CA VAL A 226 3.08 -21.30 -2.44
C VAL A 226 3.79 -21.16 -1.10
N ARG A 227 3.40 -21.96 -0.09
CA ARG A 227 4.00 -21.92 1.25
C ARG A 227 5.46 -22.38 1.28
N ARG A 228 5.88 -23.24 0.34
CA ARG A 228 7.27 -23.69 0.21
C ARG A 228 8.13 -22.64 -0.47
N ASP A 229 7.61 -22.05 -1.55
CA ASP A 229 8.33 -21.09 -2.37
C ASP A 229 8.47 -19.73 -1.69
N VAL A 230 7.45 -19.32 -0.94
CA VAL A 230 7.37 -18.00 -0.29
C VAL A 230 6.85 -18.17 1.14
N ASP A 231 7.77 -18.48 2.06
CA ASP A 231 7.42 -18.64 3.46
C ASP A 231 7.21 -17.27 4.13
N LEU A 232 5.94 -16.89 4.28
CA LEU A 232 5.50 -15.67 4.96
C LEU A 232 6.11 -15.51 6.35
N ILE A 233 6.31 -16.61 7.10
CA ILE A 233 6.88 -16.55 8.45
C ILE A 233 8.37 -16.20 8.38
N SER A 234 9.11 -16.87 7.50
CA SER A 234 10.52 -16.55 7.24
C SER A 234 10.70 -15.10 6.79
N LEU A 235 9.89 -14.63 5.84
CA LEU A 235 9.94 -13.25 5.36
C LEU A 235 9.65 -12.24 6.47
N THR A 236 8.64 -12.50 7.30
CA THR A 236 8.29 -11.63 8.43
C THR A 236 9.41 -11.56 9.47
N THR A 237 10.06 -12.71 9.76
CA THR A 237 11.22 -12.78 10.65
C THR A 237 12.40 -11.99 10.09
N GLN A 238 12.78 -12.21 8.83
CA GLN A 238 13.88 -11.51 8.18
C GLN A 238 13.66 -9.99 8.15
N LEU A 239 12.45 -9.56 7.78
CA LEU A 239 12.09 -8.15 7.81
C LEU A 239 12.18 -7.58 9.23
N SER A 240 11.69 -8.32 10.23
CA SER A 240 11.75 -7.90 11.63
C SER A 240 13.18 -7.72 12.14
N GLU A 241 14.06 -8.69 11.88
CA GLU A 241 15.47 -8.64 12.27
C GLU A 241 16.14 -7.42 11.64
N LYS A 242 15.89 -7.21 10.36
CA LYS A 242 16.41 -6.07 9.60
C LYS A 242 15.92 -4.73 10.15
N MET A 243 14.63 -4.63 10.49
CA MET A 243 14.06 -3.44 11.12
C MET A 243 14.65 -3.18 12.52
N GLY A 244 15.02 -4.24 13.25
CA GLY A 244 15.69 -4.14 14.56
C GLY A 244 17.12 -3.60 14.48
N GLN A 245 17.79 -3.73 13.33
CA GLN A 245 19.15 -3.21 13.12
C GLN A 245 19.19 -1.72 12.78
N ILE A 246 18.04 -1.12 12.46
CA ILE A 246 17.95 0.26 11.98
C ILE A 246 18.56 1.26 12.98
N ALA A 247 18.17 1.17 14.25
CA ALA A 247 18.64 2.09 15.29
C ALA A 247 20.16 2.10 15.40
N SER A 248 20.78 0.92 15.41
CA SER A 248 22.23 0.76 15.45
C SER A 248 22.92 1.26 14.17
N THR A 249 22.28 1.10 13.01
CA THR A 249 22.85 1.49 11.70
C THR A 249 22.82 3.00 11.49
N VAL A 250 21.78 3.68 11.96
CA VAL A 250 21.58 5.13 11.80
C VAL A 250 22.20 5.91 12.97
N GLY A 251 22.79 5.23 13.95
CA GLY A 251 23.44 5.86 15.11
C GLY A 251 22.44 6.45 16.12
N ILE A 252 21.21 5.94 16.15
CA ILE A 252 20.20 6.34 17.14
C ILE A 252 20.52 5.63 18.45
N THR A 253 21.07 6.36 19.42
CA THR A 253 21.22 5.86 20.79
C THR A 253 19.88 6.01 21.50
N ASN A 254 19.26 4.88 21.87
CA ASN A 254 18.05 4.85 22.70
C ASN A 254 18.43 5.16 24.16
N ASP A 255 18.96 6.36 24.44
CA ASP A 255 19.38 6.80 25.78
C ASP A 255 18.20 7.24 26.68
N GLY A 256 16.95 7.02 26.24
CA GLY A 256 15.72 7.35 26.96
C GLY A 256 14.64 6.26 26.89
N PRO A 257 13.49 6.43 27.59
CA PRO A 257 12.42 5.43 27.64
C PRO A 257 11.68 5.23 26.31
N LEU A 258 11.92 6.11 25.33
CA LEU A 258 11.27 6.09 24.02
C LEU A 258 12.05 5.20 23.06
N VAL A 259 11.52 4.00 22.79
CA VAL A 259 12.06 3.08 21.78
C VAL A 259 11.83 3.65 20.38
N ASP A 260 12.84 3.63 19.50
CA ASP A 260 12.73 4.06 18.11
C ASP A 260 11.68 3.25 17.30
N SER A 261 11.15 3.86 16.24
CA SER A 261 10.07 3.28 15.42
C SER A 261 10.44 1.95 14.77
N GLY A 262 11.70 1.78 14.35
CA GLY A 262 12.18 0.54 13.73
C GLY A 262 12.17 -0.62 14.72
N THR A 263 12.72 -0.40 15.92
CA THR A 263 12.69 -1.38 17.00
C THR A 263 11.26 -1.70 17.46
N ARG A 264 10.36 -0.70 17.52
CA ARG A 264 8.93 -0.95 17.82
C ARG A 264 8.28 -1.87 16.79
N PHE A 265 8.48 -1.57 15.50
CA PHE A 265 7.93 -2.35 14.41
C PHE A 265 8.49 -3.78 14.39
N SER A 266 9.81 -3.92 14.58
CA SER A 266 10.48 -5.22 14.74
C SER A 266 9.82 -6.07 15.84
N ARG A 267 9.59 -5.51 17.03
CA ARG A 267 8.92 -6.22 18.14
C ARG A 267 7.49 -6.63 17.81
N ILE A 268 6.73 -5.80 17.07
CA ILE A 268 5.37 -6.16 16.63
C ILE A 268 5.43 -7.39 15.72
N LEU A 269 6.32 -7.38 14.72
CA LEU A 269 6.49 -8.51 13.81
C LEU A 269 6.93 -9.79 14.54
N GLN A 270 7.85 -9.71 15.51
CA GLN A 270 8.28 -10.88 16.30
C GLN A 270 7.13 -11.49 17.11
N ARG A 271 6.24 -10.66 17.66
CA ARG A 271 5.06 -11.15 18.39
C ARG A 271 4.11 -11.92 17.48
N LEU A 272 3.93 -11.47 16.24
CA LEU A 272 3.09 -12.15 15.25
C LEU A 272 3.69 -13.51 14.84
N VAL A 273 5.01 -13.58 14.67
CA VAL A 273 5.71 -14.84 14.35
C VAL A 273 5.59 -15.83 15.52
N THR A 274 5.85 -15.37 16.75
CA THR A 274 5.88 -16.24 17.94
C THR A 274 4.49 -16.70 18.38
N SER A 275 3.44 -15.89 18.20
CA SER A 275 2.05 -16.31 18.50
C SER A 275 1.59 -17.43 17.56
N ASN A 276 1.94 -17.36 16.28
CA ASN A 276 1.63 -18.42 15.31
C ASN A 276 2.39 -19.72 15.59
N GLY A 277 3.66 -19.61 16.05
CA GLY A 277 4.44 -20.77 16.51
C GLY A 277 3.78 -21.50 17.69
N ARG A 278 3.25 -20.76 18.67
CA ARG A 278 2.55 -21.34 19.84
C ARG A 278 1.21 -21.98 19.49
N ALA A 279 0.47 -21.41 18.53
CA ALA A 279 -0.79 -21.99 18.06
C ALA A 279 -0.60 -23.37 17.39
N ARG A 280 0.55 -23.60 16.74
CA ARG A 280 0.90 -24.90 16.13
C ARG A 280 1.33 -25.97 17.15
N THR A 281 1.76 -25.59 18.36
CA THR A 281 2.28 -26.52 19.39
C THR A 281 1.25 -27.06 20.38
N GLY A 282 -0.05 -26.73 20.21
CA GLY A 282 -1.13 -27.45 20.88
C GLY A 282 -1.35 -27.12 22.35
N ASP A 283 -1.82 -25.90 22.65
CA ASP A 283 -2.51 -25.60 23.90
C ASP A 283 -3.97 -25.26 23.58
N ARG A 284 -4.88 -26.24 23.75
CA ARG A 284 -6.27 -26.18 23.25
C ARG A 284 -7.21 -25.33 24.12
N ASP A 285 -6.76 -24.84 25.27
CA ASP A 285 -7.62 -24.07 26.18
C ASP A 285 -7.66 -22.56 25.89
N VAL A 286 -6.80 -22.06 24.99
CA VAL A 286 -6.79 -20.64 24.57
C VAL A 286 -7.60 -20.41 23.28
N VAL A 287 -7.94 -21.48 22.54
CA VAL A 287 -8.55 -21.40 21.21
C VAL A 287 -10.00 -20.88 21.25
N SER A 288 -10.73 -21.06 22.35
CA SER A 288 -12.16 -20.69 22.42
C SER A 288 -12.42 -19.17 22.52
N ARG A 289 -11.39 -18.35 22.75
CA ARG A 289 -11.53 -16.87 22.76
C ARG A 289 -10.94 -16.17 21.54
N SER A 290 -10.24 -16.88 20.65
CA SER A 290 -9.45 -16.25 19.58
C SER A 290 -10.11 -16.20 18.21
N VAL A 291 -11.33 -16.75 18.05
CA VAL A 291 -12.00 -16.86 16.74
C VAL A 291 -12.74 -15.58 16.34
N HIS A 292 -12.91 -14.61 17.25
CA HIS A 292 -13.56 -13.33 16.95
C HIS A 292 -12.64 -12.16 17.36
N GLY A 293 -11.92 -11.58 16.40
CA GLY A 293 -11.49 -10.18 16.55
C GLY A 293 -9.99 -9.84 16.52
N HIS A 294 -9.09 -10.70 16.03
CA HIS A 294 -7.71 -10.28 15.75
C HIS A 294 -7.47 -10.12 14.25
N PHE A 295 -7.97 -9.02 13.70
CA PHE A 295 -7.49 -8.49 12.43
C PHE A 295 -6.00 -8.14 12.56
N VAL A 296 -5.24 -8.54 11.54
CA VAL A 296 -3.78 -8.44 11.48
C VAL A 296 -3.36 -6.97 11.57
N VAL A 297 -2.81 -6.56 12.72
CA VAL A 297 -2.23 -5.23 12.92
C VAL A 297 -0.82 -5.23 12.32
N ILE A 298 -0.69 -4.90 11.04
CA ILE A 298 0.57 -4.40 10.47
C ILE A 298 0.43 -2.88 10.35
N GLY A 299 1.14 -2.15 11.23
CA GLY A 299 1.21 -0.69 11.16
C GLY A 299 0.46 0.11 12.25
N GLY A 300 -0.14 -0.54 13.25
CA GLY A 300 -0.77 0.17 14.37
C GLY A 300 -2.07 0.92 14.02
N ILE A 301 -2.63 0.71 12.84
CA ILE A 301 -3.97 1.19 12.46
C ILE A 301 -4.96 0.07 12.74
N TYR A 302 -5.86 0.32 13.69
CA TYR A 302 -6.94 -0.58 14.07
C TYR A 302 -8.05 -0.45 13.01
N VAL A 303 -8.22 -1.46 12.15
CA VAL A 303 -9.43 -1.55 11.30
C VAL A 303 -10.45 -2.35 12.10
N GLY A 304 -11.30 -1.64 12.84
CA GLY A 304 -12.47 -2.23 13.46
C GLY A 304 -13.52 -2.53 12.39
N GLY A 305 -13.78 -3.81 12.14
CA GLY A 305 -14.96 -4.23 11.39
C GLY A 305 -16.20 -4.10 12.28
N VAL A 306 -17.19 -3.34 11.80
CA VAL A 306 -18.56 -3.40 12.31
C VAL A 306 -19.17 -4.71 11.81
N LEU A 307 -19.58 -5.56 12.74
CA LEU A 307 -20.49 -6.70 12.50
C LEU A 307 -21.88 -6.17 12.13
#